data_AF-A0A0J9TAY2-F1
#
_entry.id   AF-A0A0J9TAY2-F1
#
_cell.length_a   1.000
_cell.length_b   1.000
_cell.length_c   1.000
_cell.angle_alpha   90.00
_cell.angle_beta   90.00
_cell.angle_gamma   90.00
#
_symmetry.space_group_name_H-M   'P 1'
#
loop_
_entity.id
_entity.type
_entity.pdbx_description
1 polymer ?
#
loop_
_entity_poly.entity_id
_entity_poly.type
_entity_poly.pdbx_seq_one_letter_code
_entity_poly.pdbx_strand_id
1 'polypeptide(L)'
;MDVTDVDFFTHVGGLRSGGALDIYSKGWFECHKSLVAINLYVHRNSDMMDTIGDERVDALVGKFETLLRELITTYFVRFLQMEELTKCSKDKSAPQEVGGSELQSASVDAKKGEDTNAQNRISSYIALYHEVTLLNILEWVLCADHAYDKIDSHMINLFAYIYTNLVAFLKSNSEEYFVKPTSEMSISEMLREENDKSQSIDRLKIYVSVINALRNITDRIHLLNNTVINKIVDYDILLILIPLLERRPWAHDNYVFEGNEWVKREGSTLCTIEKQLWLILYTLILTRSCQEKYEMTNYRRNNILKLRKYMNEPLHEQLPPMKTLHTFIEHLYISKSVFPENKNSYLIIDVVPEIFEEIKADVLKNKRRLASLLSSVTIERDLLGSISDMYLSVYEFDQQAGKGPKKDKGGPHSSDEKGADPKRGEATPEDEAEESFLCDSCKEIAELQCSQCKRAYYCSKECQMKDWFHHREVCSYAA
;
A
#
# COMPACT_ATOMS: atom_id res chain seq x y z
N MET A 1 -19.83 -7.90 1.84
CA MET A 1 -19.80 -8.62 3.12
C MET A 1 -20.13 -7.63 4.23
N ASP A 2 -21.27 -7.78 4.90
CA ASP A 2 -21.65 -6.91 6.04
C ASP A 2 -21.21 -7.59 7.34
N VAL A 3 -20.05 -7.18 7.85
CA VAL A 3 -19.51 -7.66 9.13
C VAL A 3 -20.23 -6.91 10.24
N THR A 4 -20.91 -7.63 11.14
CA THR A 4 -21.56 -7.02 12.30
C THR A 4 -20.56 -6.83 13.45
N ASP A 5 -20.93 -6.04 14.46
CA ASP A 5 -20.12 -5.88 15.68
C ASP A 5 -19.83 -7.23 16.36
N VAL A 6 -20.83 -8.13 16.38
CA VAL A 6 -20.68 -9.48 16.94
C VAL A 6 -19.65 -10.29 16.16
N ASP A 7 -19.69 -10.21 14.83
CA ASP A 7 -18.72 -10.88 13.96
C ASP A 7 -17.32 -10.30 14.18
N PHE A 8 -17.20 -8.97 14.30
CA PHE A 8 -15.95 -8.30 14.60
C PHE A 8 -15.31 -8.83 15.89
N PHE A 9 -16.03 -8.83 17.00
CA PHE A 9 -15.49 -9.34 18.28
C PHE A 9 -15.17 -10.84 18.21
N THR A 10 -15.95 -11.61 17.45
CA THR A 10 -15.67 -13.04 17.23
C THR A 10 -14.36 -13.24 16.46
N HIS A 11 -14.15 -12.49 15.38
CA HIS A 11 -12.91 -12.52 14.61
C HIS A 11 -11.70 -12.08 15.45
N VAL A 12 -11.81 -10.97 16.19
CA VAL A 12 -10.74 -10.47 17.07
C VAL A 12 -10.42 -11.49 18.16
N GLY A 13 -11.44 -12.05 18.81
CA GLY A 13 -11.29 -13.09 19.84
C GLY A 13 -10.60 -14.35 19.30
N GLY A 14 -10.91 -14.73 18.07
CA GLY A 14 -10.38 -15.88 17.34
C GLY A 14 -8.94 -15.72 16.84
N LEU A 15 -8.37 -14.51 16.83
CA LEU A 15 -6.98 -14.29 16.40
C LEU A 15 -6.01 -15.08 17.28
N ARG A 16 -5.14 -15.85 16.61
CA ARG A 16 -4.03 -16.60 17.19
C ARG A 16 -2.78 -16.37 16.36
N SER A 17 -1.63 -16.34 17.03
CA SER A 17 -0.35 -16.33 16.35
C SER A 17 0.14 -17.77 16.17
N GLY A 18 0.60 -18.07 14.96
CA GLY A 18 1.28 -19.32 14.62
C GLY A 18 2.80 -19.15 14.63
N GLY A 19 3.53 -20.26 14.58
CA GLY A 19 4.96 -20.24 14.29
C GLY A 19 5.23 -19.98 12.80
N ALA A 20 6.49 -19.73 12.43
CA ALA A 20 6.86 -19.50 11.03
C ALA A 20 6.48 -20.66 10.10
N LEU A 21 6.48 -21.89 10.62
CA LEU A 21 6.11 -23.10 9.88
C LEU A 21 4.60 -23.25 9.65
N ASP A 22 3.77 -22.46 10.34
CA ASP A 22 2.31 -22.51 10.21
C ASP A 22 1.81 -21.63 9.05
N ILE A 23 2.69 -20.89 8.37
CA ILE A 23 2.32 -20.09 7.19
C ILE A 23 1.75 -20.99 6.10
N TYR A 24 0.64 -20.54 5.50
CA TYR A 24 -0.20 -21.29 4.56
C TYR A 24 -0.83 -22.57 5.14
N SER A 25 -0.77 -22.80 6.46
CA SER A 25 -1.63 -23.81 7.09
C SER A 25 -3.10 -23.39 7.03
N LYS A 26 -4.00 -24.35 7.23
CA LYS A 26 -5.44 -24.05 7.36
C LYS A 26 -5.71 -23.00 8.46
N GLY A 27 -5.00 -23.09 9.58
CA GLY A 27 -5.11 -22.12 10.68
C GLY A 27 -4.69 -20.71 10.26
N TRP A 28 -3.60 -20.60 9.48
CA TRP A 28 -3.13 -19.32 8.96
C TRP A 28 -4.13 -18.68 7.99
N PHE A 29 -4.74 -19.46 7.10
CA PHE A 29 -5.77 -18.94 6.20
C PHE A 29 -7.06 -18.51 6.92
N GLU A 30 -7.48 -19.20 7.98
CA GLU A 30 -8.59 -18.75 8.83
C GLU A 30 -8.25 -17.46 9.58
N CYS A 31 -7.01 -17.33 10.07
CA CYS A 31 -6.51 -16.09 10.66
C CYS A 31 -6.52 -14.96 9.62
N HIS A 32 -6.00 -15.20 8.42
CA HIS A 32 -6.00 -14.25 7.32
C HIS A 32 -7.41 -13.76 6.98
N LYS A 33 -8.38 -14.67 6.80
CA LYS A 33 -9.78 -14.29 6.56
C LYS A 33 -10.36 -13.43 7.68
N SER A 34 -10.05 -13.76 8.94
CA SER A 34 -10.48 -12.97 10.09
C SER A 34 -9.86 -11.56 10.08
N LEU A 35 -8.57 -11.44 9.73
CA LEU A 35 -7.90 -10.15 9.61
C LEU A 35 -8.51 -9.28 8.49
N VAL A 36 -8.82 -9.87 7.33
CA VAL A 36 -9.45 -9.13 6.24
C VAL A 36 -10.85 -8.66 6.61
N ALA A 37 -11.64 -9.50 7.31
CA ALA A 37 -12.95 -9.11 7.83
C ALA A 37 -12.86 -7.99 8.88
N ILE A 38 -11.89 -8.07 9.80
CA ILE A 38 -11.60 -7.00 10.77
C ILE A 38 -11.24 -5.70 10.03
N ASN A 39 -10.32 -5.76 9.08
CA ASN A 39 -9.88 -4.57 8.35
C ASN A 39 -11.03 -3.91 7.58
N LEU A 40 -11.87 -4.70 6.90
CA LEU A 40 -13.09 -4.22 6.25
C LEU A 40 -14.04 -3.53 7.24
N TYR A 41 -14.26 -4.14 8.39
CA TYR A 41 -15.14 -3.58 9.42
C TYR A 41 -14.62 -2.23 9.92
N VAL A 42 -13.32 -2.13 10.21
CA VAL A 42 -12.74 -0.91 10.75
C VAL A 42 -12.79 0.23 9.71
N HIS A 43 -12.50 -0.05 8.43
CA HIS A 43 -12.63 0.96 7.37
C HIS A 43 -14.07 1.43 7.15
N ARG A 44 -15.07 0.55 7.33
CA ARG A 44 -16.49 0.92 7.22
C ARG A 44 -17.00 1.79 8.37
N ASN A 45 -16.40 1.63 9.55
CA ASN A 45 -16.82 2.28 10.78
C ASN A 45 -15.78 3.31 11.27
N SER A 46 -14.98 3.87 10.36
CA SER A 46 -13.91 4.83 10.66
C SER A 46 -14.37 5.94 11.59
N ASP A 47 -15.54 6.51 11.30
CA ASP A 47 -16.08 7.67 11.99
C ASP A 47 -16.56 7.37 13.42
N MET A 48 -16.83 6.09 13.72
CA MET A 48 -17.26 5.66 15.07
C MET A 48 -16.09 5.34 15.98
N MET A 49 -14.97 4.89 15.42
CA MET A 49 -13.77 4.42 16.13
C MET A 49 -12.90 5.56 16.68
N ASP A 50 -13.16 6.80 16.28
CA ASP A 50 -12.47 8.01 16.78
C ASP A 50 -12.94 8.43 18.20
N THR A 51 -13.87 7.68 18.80
CA THR A 51 -14.32 7.95 20.17
C THR A 51 -13.35 7.38 21.21
N ILE A 52 -12.99 8.19 22.20
CA ILE A 52 -12.07 7.79 23.27
C ILE A 52 -12.72 6.64 24.07
N GLY A 53 -12.01 5.50 24.18
CA GLY A 53 -12.44 4.34 24.96
C GLY A 53 -13.41 3.40 24.24
N ASP A 54 -13.34 3.34 22.90
CA ASP A 54 -14.10 2.38 22.11
C ASP A 54 -13.69 0.93 22.43
N GLU A 55 -14.67 0.10 22.82
CA GLU A 55 -14.47 -1.32 23.16
C GLU A 55 -13.81 -2.12 22.02
N ARG A 56 -14.01 -1.69 20.77
CA ARG A 56 -13.43 -2.34 19.58
C ARG A 56 -11.93 -2.08 19.48
N VAL A 57 -11.49 -0.85 19.76
CA VAL A 57 -10.06 -0.51 19.84
C VAL A 57 -9.44 -1.29 21.00
N ASP A 58 -10.10 -1.33 22.16
CA ASP A 58 -9.62 -2.08 23.32
C ASP A 58 -9.47 -3.59 23.03
N ALA A 59 -10.40 -4.17 22.26
CA ALA A 59 -10.29 -5.57 21.83
C ALA A 59 -9.08 -5.81 20.91
N LEU A 60 -8.80 -4.89 19.98
CA LEU A 60 -7.61 -4.96 19.13
C LEU A 60 -6.32 -4.77 19.93
N VAL A 61 -6.30 -3.83 20.87
CA VAL A 61 -5.18 -3.61 21.80
C VAL A 61 -4.91 -4.86 22.62
N GLY A 62 -5.95 -5.55 23.11
CA GLY A 62 -5.82 -6.84 23.80
C GLY A 62 -5.20 -7.95 22.95
N LYS A 63 -5.17 -7.79 21.62
CA LYS A 63 -4.55 -8.71 20.66
C LYS A 63 -3.28 -8.15 20.01
N PHE A 64 -2.76 -7.00 20.47
CA PHE A 64 -1.64 -6.30 19.83
C PHE A 64 -0.39 -7.20 19.67
N GLU A 65 -0.01 -7.94 20.71
CA GLU A 65 1.13 -8.88 20.62
C GLU A 65 0.91 -9.94 19.53
N THR A 66 -0.31 -10.45 19.41
CA THR A 66 -0.64 -11.47 18.41
C THR A 66 -0.52 -10.90 17.00
N LEU A 67 -1.09 -9.72 16.77
CA LEU A 67 -0.98 -9.01 15.49
C LEU A 67 0.49 -8.71 15.14
N LEU A 68 1.27 -8.28 16.14
CA LEU A 68 2.69 -7.98 15.96
C LEU A 68 3.53 -9.21 15.63
N ARG A 69 3.28 -10.35 16.30
CA ARG A 69 3.95 -11.62 16.01
C ARG A 69 3.64 -12.10 14.58
N GLU A 70 2.38 -12.04 14.16
CA GLU A 70 1.99 -12.37 12.78
C GLU A 70 2.65 -11.43 11.75
N LEU A 71 2.73 -10.13 12.05
CA LEU A 71 3.37 -9.14 11.18
C LEU A 71 4.86 -9.43 10.99
N ILE A 72 5.59 -9.63 12.09
CA ILE A 72 7.04 -9.90 12.07
C ILE A 72 7.32 -11.25 11.39
N THR A 73 6.50 -12.27 11.66
CA THR A 73 6.65 -13.60 11.05
C THR A 73 6.45 -13.54 9.54
N THR A 74 5.41 -12.86 9.07
CA THR A 74 5.12 -12.65 7.65
C THR A 74 6.27 -11.92 6.96
N TYR A 75 6.83 -10.89 7.60
CA TYR A 75 7.99 -10.16 7.10
C TYR A 75 9.22 -11.03 6.87
N PHE A 76 9.60 -11.84 7.86
CA PHE A 76 10.80 -12.68 7.74
C PHE A 76 10.63 -13.77 6.69
N VAL A 77 9.41 -14.28 6.51
CA VAL A 77 9.12 -15.25 5.45
C VAL A 77 9.16 -14.62 4.06
N ARG A 78 8.62 -13.40 3.90
CA ARG A 78 8.81 -12.60 2.68
C ARG A 78 10.29 -12.34 2.41
N PHE A 79 11.07 -12.00 3.43
CA PHE A 79 12.51 -11.76 3.32
C PHE A 79 13.25 -13.01 2.82
N LEU A 80 12.92 -14.19 3.33
CA LEU A 80 13.50 -15.46 2.85
C LEU A 80 13.15 -15.75 1.39
N GLN A 81 11.89 -15.56 1.00
CA GLN A 81 11.47 -15.73 -0.40
C GLN A 81 12.28 -14.84 -1.35
N MET A 82 12.54 -13.59 -0.96
CA MET A 82 13.36 -12.67 -1.75
C MET A 82 14.82 -13.11 -1.86
N GLU A 83 15.41 -13.61 -0.77
CA GLU A 83 16.79 -14.12 -0.77
C GLU A 83 16.94 -15.34 -1.70
N GLU A 84 15.90 -16.16 -1.84
CA GLU A 84 15.89 -17.32 -2.73
C GLU A 84 15.70 -16.95 -4.19
N LEU A 85 14.78 -16.03 -4.49
CA LEU A 85 14.57 -15.50 -5.85
C LEU A 85 15.84 -14.81 -6.39
N THR A 86 16.56 -14.07 -5.54
CA THR A 86 17.81 -13.40 -5.93
C THR A 86 19.00 -14.34 -6.10
N LYS A 87 18.98 -15.54 -5.51
CA LYS A 87 19.98 -16.60 -5.80
C LYS A 87 19.68 -17.28 -7.13
N CYS A 88 18.41 -17.63 -7.37
CA CYS A 88 17.98 -18.30 -8.58
C CYS A 88 18.20 -17.44 -9.85
N SER A 89 18.11 -16.11 -9.75
CA SER A 89 18.41 -15.19 -10.87
C SER A 89 19.91 -15.07 -11.18
N LYS A 90 20.78 -15.27 -10.18
CA LYS A 90 22.24 -15.29 -10.36
C LYS A 90 22.72 -16.60 -11.00
N ASP A 91 22.09 -17.72 -10.66
CA ASP A 91 22.43 -19.02 -11.25
C ASP A 91 22.01 -19.13 -12.72
N LYS A 92 20.94 -18.41 -13.13
CA LYS A 92 20.49 -18.35 -14.54
C LYS A 92 21.32 -17.42 -15.43
N SER A 93 22.20 -16.59 -14.87
CA SER A 93 23.06 -15.67 -15.63
C SER A 93 24.50 -16.18 -15.86
N ALA A 94 24.79 -17.43 -15.47
CA ALA A 94 26.01 -18.12 -15.90
C ALA A 94 25.89 -18.59 -17.37
N PRO A 95 26.91 -18.43 -18.24
CA PRO A 95 26.80 -18.81 -19.64
C PRO A 95 26.70 -20.33 -19.75
N GLN A 96 25.55 -20.82 -20.20
CA GLN A 96 25.36 -22.24 -20.52
C GLN A 96 25.96 -22.49 -21.91
N GLU A 97 27.08 -23.21 -21.96
CA GLU A 97 27.67 -23.69 -23.22
C GLU A 97 26.64 -24.54 -23.97
N VAL A 98 26.38 -24.15 -25.23
CA VAL A 98 25.45 -24.81 -26.13
C VAL A 98 26.06 -26.13 -26.60
N GLY A 99 25.70 -27.24 -25.97
CA GLY A 99 25.89 -28.60 -26.47
C GLY A 99 24.52 -29.21 -26.81
N GLY A 100 24.32 -29.56 -28.08
CA GLY A 100 23.01 -29.90 -28.64
C GLY A 100 22.47 -31.30 -28.34
N SER A 101 21.20 -31.46 -28.71
CA SER A 101 20.41 -32.69 -28.87
C SER A 101 19.74 -33.25 -27.61
N GLU A 102 18.44 -33.03 -27.45
CA GLU A 102 17.38 -34.00 -27.80
C GLU A 102 16.00 -33.40 -27.48
N LEU A 103 15.22 -33.13 -28.55
CA LEU A 103 13.80 -32.82 -28.48
C LEU A 103 13.04 -34.13 -28.23
N GLN A 104 12.45 -34.30 -27.04
CA GLN A 104 11.11 -34.91 -26.79
C GLN A 104 10.86 -35.12 -25.28
N SER A 105 10.14 -34.15 -24.67
CA SER A 105 9.39 -34.23 -23.38
C SER A 105 8.91 -32.85 -22.87
N ALA A 106 9.27 -31.77 -23.57
CA ALA A 106 9.10 -30.39 -23.11
C ALA A 106 7.65 -29.87 -22.89
N SER A 107 6.60 -30.55 -23.36
CA SER A 107 5.23 -30.00 -23.27
C SER A 107 4.50 -30.30 -21.95
N VAL A 108 4.86 -31.37 -21.24
CA VAL A 108 4.23 -31.75 -19.96
C VAL A 108 4.96 -31.09 -18.79
N ASP A 109 6.29 -31.02 -18.85
CA ASP A 109 7.10 -30.34 -17.83
C ASP A 109 6.98 -28.82 -17.90
N ALA A 110 6.72 -28.23 -19.07
CA ALA A 110 6.43 -26.80 -19.20
C ALA A 110 5.10 -26.39 -18.54
N LYS A 111 4.03 -27.18 -18.75
CA LYS A 111 2.73 -26.94 -18.09
C LYS A 111 2.81 -27.09 -16.58
N LYS A 112 3.51 -28.11 -16.10
CA LYS A 112 3.72 -28.33 -14.65
C LYS A 112 4.55 -27.18 -14.04
N GLY A 113 5.55 -26.67 -14.76
CA GLY A 113 6.34 -25.50 -14.37
C GLY A 113 5.54 -24.20 -14.32
N GLU A 114 4.64 -23.98 -15.28
CA GLU A 114 3.75 -22.80 -15.31
C GLU A 114 2.71 -22.82 -14.18
N ASP A 115 2.06 -23.96 -13.92
CA ASP A 115 1.08 -24.10 -12.84
C ASP A 115 1.73 -23.90 -11.46
N THR A 116 2.93 -24.44 -11.25
CA THR A 116 3.67 -24.26 -9.98
C THR A 116 4.09 -22.79 -9.78
N ASN A 117 4.45 -22.10 -10.86
CA ASN A 117 4.81 -20.68 -10.81
C ASN A 117 3.58 -19.79 -10.52
N ALA A 118 2.43 -20.10 -11.14
CA ALA A 118 1.17 -19.41 -10.86
C ALA A 118 0.75 -19.58 -9.39
N GLN A 119 0.83 -20.80 -8.85
CA GLN A 119 0.49 -21.08 -7.45
C GLN A 119 1.40 -20.32 -6.46
N ASN A 120 2.70 -20.25 -6.76
CA ASN A 120 3.65 -19.47 -5.97
C ASN A 120 3.35 -17.97 -6.03
N ARG A 121 2.95 -17.44 -7.19
CA ARG A 121 2.55 -16.03 -7.33
C ARG A 121 1.32 -15.69 -6.50
N ILE A 122 0.29 -16.55 -6.53
CA ILE A 122 -0.93 -16.39 -5.74
C ILE A 122 -0.59 -16.42 -4.25
N SER A 123 0.20 -17.40 -3.81
CA SER A 123 0.57 -17.54 -2.40
C SER A 123 1.34 -16.30 -1.90
N SER A 124 2.32 -15.83 -2.68
CA SER A 124 3.06 -14.60 -2.38
C SER A 124 2.16 -13.37 -2.33
N TYR A 125 1.19 -13.24 -3.24
CA TYR A 125 0.21 -12.16 -3.20
C TYR A 125 -0.62 -12.18 -1.91
N ILE A 126 -1.14 -13.34 -1.51
CA ILE A 126 -1.91 -13.48 -0.26
C ILE A 126 -1.05 -13.10 0.95
N ALA A 127 0.23 -13.49 0.99
CA ALA A 127 1.13 -13.10 2.07
C ALA A 127 1.41 -11.58 2.10
N LEU A 128 1.60 -10.93 0.96
CA LEU A 128 1.76 -9.48 0.88
C LEU A 128 0.49 -8.75 1.33
N TYR A 129 -0.67 -9.22 0.88
CA TYR A 129 -1.97 -8.67 1.29
C TYR A 129 -2.22 -8.87 2.79
N HIS A 130 -1.82 -10.01 3.34
CA HIS A 130 -1.85 -10.28 4.78
C HIS A 130 -1.01 -9.26 5.57
N GLU A 131 0.21 -8.97 5.12
CA GLU A 131 1.09 -7.98 5.77
C GLU A 131 0.49 -6.56 5.72
N VAL A 132 -0.06 -6.13 4.57
CA VAL A 132 -0.75 -4.84 4.45
C VAL A 132 -1.97 -4.77 5.38
N THR A 133 -2.77 -5.84 5.44
CA THR A 133 -3.96 -5.90 6.29
C THR A 133 -3.59 -5.74 7.77
N LEU A 134 -2.51 -6.40 8.22
CA LEU A 134 -2.01 -6.24 9.58
C LEU A 134 -1.53 -4.81 9.86
N LEU A 135 -0.81 -4.18 8.93
CA LEU A 135 -0.37 -2.80 9.08
C LEU A 135 -1.54 -1.82 9.17
N ASN A 136 -2.59 -2.03 8.37
CA ASN A 136 -3.78 -1.19 8.41
C ASN A 136 -4.49 -1.33 9.78
N ILE A 137 -4.67 -2.54 10.30
CA ILE A 137 -5.25 -2.76 11.64
C ILE A 137 -4.38 -2.11 12.73
N LEU A 138 -3.07 -2.24 12.64
CA LEU A 138 -2.14 -1.61 13.59
C LEU A 138 -2.15 -0.09 13.47
N GLU A 139 -2.36 0.47 12.28
CA GLU A 139 -2.52 1.91 12.08
C GLU A 139 -3.66 2.46 12.93
N TRP A 140 -4.80 1.77 12.97
CA TRP A 140 -5.93 2.11 13.84
C TRP A 140 -5.58 2.08 15.31
N VAL A 141 -4.88 1.04 15.77
CA VAL A 141 -4.43 0.94 17.16
C VAL A 141 -3.45 2.08 17.51
N LEU A 142 -2.51 2.39 16.61
CA LEU A 142 -1.52 3.46 16.78
C LEU A 142 -2.14 4.87 16.72
N CYS A 143 -3.35 4.98 16.17
CA CYS A 143 -4.11 6.23 16.12
C CYS A 143 -4.75 6.56 17.49
N ALA A 144 -5.01 5.56 18.32
CA ALA A 144 -5.70 5.70 19.59
C ALA A 144 -4.74 6.05 20.74
N ASP A 145 -4.87 7.26 21.30
CA ASP A 145 -3.97 7.75 22.36
C ASP A 145 -3.99 6.84 23.62
N HIS A 146 -5.16 6.34 24.02
CA HIS A 146 -5.33 5.46 25.19
C HIS A 146 -4.72 4.06 25.00
N ALA A 147 -4.36 3.67 23.77
CA ALA A 147 -3.73 2.38 23.51
C ALA A 147 -2.27 2.35 23.96
N TYR A 148 -1.58 3.50 23.98
CA TYR A 148 -0.13 3.60 24.21
C TYR A 148 0.30 3.03 25.56
N ASP A 149 -0.52 3.18 26.61
CA ASP A 149 -0.26 2.60 27.93
C ASP A 149 -0.19 1.07 27.91
N LYS A 150 -0.97 0.43 27.02
CA LYS A 150 -1.11 -1.03 26.95
C LYS A 150 -0.11 -1.67 25.99
N ILE A 151 0.34 -0.95 24.95
CA ILE A 151 1.23 -1.48 23.91
C ILE A 151 2.70 -1.12 24.10
N ASP A 152 3.04 -0.32 25.12
CA ASP A 152 4.38 0.24 25.35
C ASP A 152 5.50 -0.82 25.34
N SER A 153 5.27 -1.99 25.95
CA SER A 153 6.24 -3.11 25.97
C SER A 153 6.56 -3.68 24.59
N HIS A 154 5.66 -3.50 23.63
CA HIS A 154 5.76 -4.08 22.29
C HIS A 154 6.27 -3.07 21.25
N MET A 155 6.31 -1.77 21.58
CA MET A 155 6.69 -0.70 20.67
C MET A 155 8.11 -0.83 20.10
N ILE A 156 9.06 -1.34 20.89
CA ILE A 156 10.44 -1.56 20.44
C ILE A 156 10.50 -2.65 19.35
N ASN A 157 9.66 -3.68 19.46
CA ASN A 157 9.55 -4.75 18.48
C ASN A 157 8.91 -4.26 17.17
N LEU A 158 7.84 -3.47 17.27
CA LEU A 158 7.22 -2.82 16.11
C LEU A 158 8.20 -1.86 15.42
N PHE A 159 8.95 -1.07 16.18
CA PHE A 159 9.94 -0.16 15.62
C PHE A 159 11.08 -0.90 14.92
N ALA A 160 11.52 -2.06 15.43
CA ALA A 160 12.52 -2.89 14.75
C ALA A 160 12.01 -3.39 13.38
N TYR A 161 10.75 -3.79 13.29
CA TYR A 161 10.08 -4.12 12.03
C TYR A 161 10.03 -2.93 11.07
N ILE A 162 9.61 -1.75 11.54
CA ILE A 162 9.53 -0.52 10.75
C ILE A 162 10.92 -0.15 10.21
N TYR A 163 11.92 -0.09 11.08
CA TYR A 163 13.29 0.25 10.72
C TYR A 163 13.84 -0.68 9.64
N THR A 164 13.67 -2.00 9.80
CA THR A 164 14.21 -2.97 8.85
C THR A 164 13.53 -2.85 7.49
N ASN A 165 12.23 -2.56 7.45
CA ASN A 165 11.52 -2.26 6.20
C ASN A 165 11.98 -0.94 5.57
N LEU A 166 12.22 0.12 6.34
CA LEU A 166 12.73 1.39 5.81
C LEU A 166 14.14 1.25 5.22
N VAL A 167 15.01 0.45 5.85
CA VAL A 167 16.33 0.10 5.30
C VAL A 167 16.17 -0.68 3.98
N ALA A 168 15.23 -1.62 3.90
CA ALA A 168 14.93 -2.33 2.67
C ALA A 168 14.41 -1.37 1.58
N PHE A 169 13.50 -0.46 1.94
CA PHE A 169 12.93 0.51 1.01
C PHE A 169 13.97 1.48 0.44
N LEU A 170 14.91 1.93 1.26
CA LEU A 170 16.00 2.81 0.83
C LEU A 170 16.91 2.16 -0.23
N LYS A 171 17.04 0.84 -0.21
CA LYS A 171 17.85 0.08 -1.18
C LYS A 171 17.16 -0.08 -2.53
N SER A 172 15.85 0.15 -2.59
CA SER A 172 15.05 -0.02 -3.80
C SER A 172 15.05 1.22 -4.69
N ASN A 173 14.64 1.03 -5.95
CA ASN A 173 14.57 2.08 -6.97
C ASN A 173 13.15 2.18 -7.55
N SER A 174 12.80 3.32 -8.15
CA SER A 174 11.46 3.51 -8.73
C SER A 174 11.16 2.59 -9.92
N GLU A 175 12.17 2.24 -10.70
CA GLU A 175 12.05 1.28 -11.81
C GLU A 175 11.58 -0.11 -11.36
N GLU A 176 11.89 -0.52 -10.13
CA GLU A 176 11.48 -1.83 -9.57
C GLU A 176 9.96 -1.90 -9.36
N TYR A 177 9.33 -0.77 -9.05
CA TYR A 177 7.92 -0.68 -8.63
C TYR A 177 7.00 -0.02 -9.65
N PHE A 178 7.55 0.72 -10.61
CA PHE A 178 6.75 1.47 -11.56
C PHE A 178 5.96 0.55 -12.51
N VAL A 179 4.64 0.75 -12.50
CA VAL A 179 3.68 0.15 -13.41
C VAL A 179 2.86 1.28 -14.01
N LYS A 180 2.76 1.30 -15.34
CA LYS A 180 2.01 2.35 -16.03
C LYS A 180 0.51 2.13 -15.78
N PRO A 181 -0.29 3.20 -15.56
CA PRO A 181 -1.72 3.05 -15.34
C PRO A 181 -2.38 2.36 -16.54
N THR A 182 -3.25 1.38 -16.29
CA THR A 182 -3.90 0.57 -17.33
C THR A 182 -4.68 1.42 -18.34
N SER A 183 -5.20 2.58 -17.91
CA SER A 183 -5.88 3.56 -18.75
C SER A 183 -4.99 4.21 -19.83
N GLU A 184 -3.67 4.20 -19.65
CA GLU A 184 -2.70 4.80 -20.56
C GLU A 184 -1.82 3.77 -21.29
N MET A 185 -2.07 2.48 -21.07
CA MET A 185 -1.36 1.38 -21.72
C MET A 185 -2.02 1.04 -23.06
N SER A 186 -1.20 0.79 -24.07
CA SER A 186 -1.67 0.14 -25.30
C SER A 186 -2.00 -1.32 -25.06
N ILE A 187 -2.87 -1.90 -25.89
CA ILE A 187 -3.27 -3.32 -25.80
C ILE A 187 -2.03 -4.23 -25.84
N SER A 188 -1.01 -3.88 -26.63
CA SER A 188 0.25 -4.62 -26.72
C SER A 188 1.13 -4.50 -25.47
N GLU A 189 1.06 -3.39 -24.74
CA GLU A 189 1.74 -3.22 -23.44
C GLU A 189 1.01 -3.99 -22.34
N MET A 190 -0.32 -3.97 -22.33
CA MET A 190 -1.12 -4.72 -21.34
C MET A 190 -0.85 -6.23 -21.42
N LEU A 191 -0.81 -6.78 -22.64
CA LEU A 191 -0.51 -8.20 -22.87
C LEU A 191 0.93 -8.59 -22.50
N ARG A 192 1.85 -7.62 -22.34
CA ARG A 192 3.24 -7.85 -21.95
C ARG A 192 3.50 -7.65 -20.46
N GLU A 193 2.76 -6.76 -19.80
CA GLU A 193 2.92 -6.44 -18.37
C GLU A 193 2.13 -7.36 -17.43
N GLU A 194 1.19 -8.15 -17.97
CA GLU A 194 0.20 -8.95 -17.22
C GLU A 194 0.78 -9.95 -16.18
N ASN A 195 2.10 -10.13 -16.08
CA ASN A 195 2.66 -11.24 -15.31
C ASN A 195 3.85 -10.95 -14.37
N ASP A 196 4.39 -9.73 -14.31
CA ASP A 196 5.71 -9.54 -13.66
C ASP A 196 5.83 -8.41 -12.62
N LYS A 197 4.86 -7.49 -12.50
CA LYS A 197 5.01 -6.32 -11.60
C LYS A 197 3.96 -6.13 -10.49
N SER A 198 2.89 -6.93 -10.44
CA SER A 198 1.85 -6.79 -9.39
C SER A 198 2.43 -6.97 -7.98
N GLN A 199 3.33 -7.94 -7.78
CA GLN A 199 4.04 -8.14 -6.51
C GLN A 199 4.90 -6.93 -6.11
N SER A 200 5.44 -6.21 -7.08
CA SER A 200 6.22 -5.00 -6.84
C SER A 200 5.34 -3.87 -6.29
N ILE A 201 4.14 -3.68 -6.86
CA ILE A 201 3.16 -2.71 -6.34
C ILE A 201 2.78 -3.07 -4.89
N ASP A 202 2.45 -4.32 -4.61
CA ASP A 202 2.02 -4.71 -3.25
C ASP A 202 3.14 -4.55 -2.22
N ARG A 203 4.40 -4.76 -2.61
CA ARG A 203 5.57 -4.42 -1.78
C ARG A 203 5.67 -2.91 -1.53
N LEU A 204 5.39 -2.08 -2.54
CA LEU A 204 5.35 -0.63 -2.35
C LEU A 204 4.25 -0.22 -1.38
N LYS A 205 3.05 -0.84 -1.44
CA LYS A 205 1.97 -0.62 -0.45
C LYS A 205 2.44 -0.89 0.98
N ILE A 206 3.15 -1.99 1.21
CA ILE A 206 3.74 -2.29 2.53
C ILE A 206 4.66 -1.16 3.00
N TYR A 207 5.57 -0.67 2.15
CA TYR A 207 6.48 0.41 2.53
C TYR A 207 5.75 1.73 2.82
N VAL A 208 4.67 2.03 2.10
CA VAL A 208 3.81 3.18 2.39
C VAL A 208 3.13 3.02 3.74
N SER A 209 2.52 1.87 4.02
CA SER A 209 1.90 1.57 5.32
C SER A 209 2.93 1.61 6.46
N VAL A 210 4.18 1.20 6.24
CA VAL A 210 5.28 1.34 7.21
C VAL A 210 5.58 2.81 7.53
N ILE A 211 5.56 3.70 6.53
CA ILE A 211 5.73 5.14 6.74
C ILE A 211 4.54 5.70 7.52
N ASN A 212 3.31 5.28 7.23
CA ASN A 212 2.13 5.70 7.99
C ASN A 212 2.20 5.24 9.45
N ALA A 213 2.60 3.99 9.70
CA ALA A 213 2.82 3.48 11.04
C ALA A 213 3.87 4.30 11.80
N LEU A 214 5.01 4.59 11.16
CA LEU A 214 6.04 5.46 11.75
C LEU A 214 5.50 6.85 12.06
N ARG A 215 4.73 7.45 11.13
CA ARG A 215 4.12 8.75 11.35
C ARG A 215 3.18 8.74 12.55
N ASN A 216 2.33 7.73 12.68
CA ASN A 216 1.40 7.63 13.80
C ASN A 216 2.12 7.51 15.15
N ILE A 217 3.24 6.76 15.18
CA ILE A 217 4.13 6.68 16.35
C ILE A 217 4.76 8.04 16.64
N THR A 218 5.30 8.73 15.63
CA THR A 218 6.00 10.00 15.87
C THR A 218 5.05 11.13 16.26
N ASP A 219 3.83 11.18 15.74
CA ASP A 219 2.88 12.22 16.14
C ASP A 219 2.49 12.12 17.61
N ARG A 220 2.48 10.90 18.16
CA ARG A 220 2.20 10.60 19.56
C ARG A 220 3.47 10.36 20.35
N ILE A 221 4.60 10.94 19.90
CA ILE A 221 5.90 10.77 20.56
C ILE A 221 5.91 11.20 22.03
N HIS A 222 4.99 12.08 22.44
CA HIS A 222 4.82 12.54 23.81
C HIS A 222 4.16 11.49 24.73
N LEU A 223 3.47 10.49 24.17
CA LEU A 223 2.89 9.34 24.89
C LEU A 223 3.89 8.18 25.02
N LEU A 224 4.98 8.19 24.25
CA LEU A 224 5.97 7.12 24.28
C LEU A 224 6.84 7.21 25.54
N ASN A 225 7.19 6.04 26.08
CA ASN A 225 8.18 5.99 27.14
C ASN A 225 9.57 6.47 26.65
N ASN A 226 10.43 6.83 27.59
CA ASN A 226 11.76 7.34 27.25
C ASN A 226 12.64 6.32 26.54
N THR A 227 12.45 5.03 26.81
CA THR A 227 13.21 3.92 26.23
C THR A 227 12.97 3.80 24.73
N VAL A 228 11.71 3.85 24.30
CA VAL A 228 11.31 3.79 22.89
C VAL A 228 11.84 5.02 22.15
N ILE A 229 11.72 6.22 22.75
CA ILE A 229 12.27 7.44 22.14
C ILE A 229 13.80 7.34 21.99
N ASN A 230 14.52 6.84 23.00
CA ASN A 230 15.97 6.61 22.89
C ASN A 230 16.28 5.67 21.73
N LYS A 231 15.54 4.56 21.63
CA LYS A 231 15.71 3.58 20.55
C LYS A 231 15.50 4.20 19.16
N ILE A 232 14.45 5.00 18.98
CA ILE A 232 14.15 5.69 17.72
C ILE A 232 15.30 6.62 17.31
N VAL A 233 15.82 7.37 18.28
CA VAL A 233 16.93 8.33 18.09
C VAL A 233 18.26 7.62 17.82
N ASP A 234 18.55 6.54 18.55
CA ASP A 234 19.81 5.79 18.46
C ASP A 234 19.94 5.00 17.15
N TYR A 235 18.83 4.55 16.60
CA TYR A 235 18.78 3.91 15.28
C TYR A 235 19.03 4.88 14.13
N ASP A 236 19.19 6.18 14.42
CA ASP A 236 19.51 7.21 13.43
C ASP A 236 18.56 7.20 12.24
N ILE A 237 17.27 7.10 12.51
CA ILE A 237 16.25 7.01 11.45
C ILE A 237 16.29 8.22 10.50
N LEU A 238 16.77 9.39 10.96
CA LEU A 238 17.03 10.56 10.10
C LEU A 238 18.04 10.27 8.98
N LEU A 239 19.01 9.39 9.21
CA LEU A 239 19.96 8.92 8.19
C LEU A 239 19.32 7.99 7.15
N ILE A 240 18.11 7.51 7.38
CA ILE A 240 17.33 6.73 6.41
C ILE A 240 16.29 7.61 5.72
N LEU A 241 15.51 8.37 6.50
CA LEU A 241 14.40 9.18 5.99
C LEU A 241 14.87 10.28 5.03
N ILE A 242 16.00 10.94 5.34
CA ILE A 242 16.52 12.00 4.47
C ILE A 242 16.97 11.43 3.11
N PRO A 243 17.84 10.40 3.04
CA PRO A 243 18.16 9.77 1.76
C PRO A 243 16.95 9.18 1.02
N LEU A 244 15.95 8.68 1.74
CA LEU A 244 14.73 8.16 1.14
C LEU A 244 13.95 9.28 0.43
N LEU A 245 13.86 10.46 1.05
CA LEU A 245 13.27 11.66 0.45
C LEU A 245 14.07 12.18 -0.76
N GLU A 246 15.38 11.96 -0.79
CA GLU A 246 16.23 12.28 -1.96
C GLU A 246 15.99 11.31 -3.12
N ARG A 247 15.86 10.00 -2.84
CA ARG A 247 15.72 8.95 -3.86
C ARG A 247 14.31 8.83 -4.44
N ARG A 248 13.28 9.07 -3.63
CA ARG A 248 11.86 8.98 -3.99
C ARG A 248 11.48 7.71 -4.76
N PRO A 249 11.63 6.49 -4.19
CA PRO A 249 11.28 5.26 -4.90
C PRO A 249 9.80 5.16 -5.32
N TRP A 250 8.91 5.97 -4.73
CA TRP A 250 7.48 6.09 -5.08
C TRP A 250 7.19 7.10 -6.21
N ALA A 251 8.20 7.67 -6.84
CA ALA A 251 8.05 8.61 -7.95
C ALA A 251 8.86 8.12 -9.17
N HIS A 252 8.24 8.13 -10.34
CA HIS A 252 8.87 7.72 -11.60
C HIS A 252 8.40 8.65 -12.72
N ASP A 253 9.33 9.39 -13.33
CA ASP A 253 9.03 10.44 -14.29
C ASP A 253 7.94 11.41 -13.79
N ASN A 254 6.79 11.44 -14.45
CA ASN A 254 5.64 12.26 -14.09
C ASN A 254 4.60 11.49 -13.29
N TYR A 255 4.91 10.30 -12.77
CA TYR A 255 4.00 9.48 -11.98
C TYR A 255 4.44 9.43 -10.52
N VAL A 256 3.45 9.36 -9.63
CA VAL A 256 3.61 9.16 -8.20
C VAL A 256 2.69 8.06 -7.73
N PHE A 257 3.13 7.29 -6.75
CA PHE A 257 2.27 6.30 -6.12
C PHE A 257 1.39 6.96 -5.05
N GLU A 258 0.07 6.95 -5.26
CA GLU A 258 -0.93 7.56 -4.39
C GLU A 258 -2.24 6.75 -4.43
N GLY A 259 -2.91 6.60 -3.28
CA GLY A 259 -4.16 5.85 -3.21
C GLY A 259 -4.02 4.38 -3.63
N ASN A 260 -2.88 3.75 -3.34
CA ASN A 260 -2.54 2.38 -3.73
C ASN A 260 -2.35 2.13 -5.25
N GLU A 261 -2.27 3.19 -6.05
CA GLU A 261 -2.08 3.14 -7.50
C GLU A 261 -1.03 4.15 -7.99
N TRP A 262 -0.51 3.95 -9.20
CA TRP A 262 0.33 4.96 -9.85
C TRP A 262 -0.56 5.99 -10.53
N VAL A 263 -0.39 7.26 -10.20
CA VAL A 263 -1.15 8.37 -10.78
C VAL A 263 -0.21 9.41 -11.37
N LYS A 264 -0.66 10.07 -12.43
CA LYS A 264 0.12 11.13 -13.07
C LYS A 264 0.09 12.39 -12.21
N ARG A 265 1.26 12.94 -11.89
CA ARG A 265 1.44 14.15 -11.10
C ARG A 265 1.04 15.37 -11.92
N GLU A 266 0.03 16.08 -11.46
CA GLU A 266 -0.35 17.39 -11.99
C GLU A 266 0.32 18.51 -11.20
N GLY A 267 1.20 19.27 -11.87
CA GLY A 267 1.87 20.43 -11.29
C GLY A 267 2.87 20.10 -10.18
N SER A 268 2.91 20.95 -9.15
CA SER A 268 3.87 20.91 -8.03
C SER A 268 3.28 20.32 -6.74
N THR A 269 2.15 19.61 -6.83
CA THR A 269 1.48 19.00 -5.67
C THR A 269 2.37 17.91 -5.05
N LEU A 270 2.51 17.92 -3.74
CA LEU A 270 3.22 16.90 -2.98
C LEU A 270 2.31 15.69 -2.78
N CYS A 271 2.82 14.50 -3.08
CA CYS A 271 2.07 13.27 -2.83
C CYS A 271 2.00 12.98 -1.32
N THR A 272 1.04 12.16 -0.94
CA THR A 272 0.79 11.82 0.47
C THR A 272 2.05 11.28 1.19
N ILE A 273 2.82 10.40 0.55
CA ILE A 273 4.06 9.83 1.15
C ILE A 273 5.10 10.91 1.45
N GLU A 274 5.30 11.86 0.52
CA GLU A 274 6.21 12.99 0.72
C GLU A 274 5.77 13.84 1.92
N LYS A 275 4.45 14.08 2.06
CA LYS A 275 3.90 14.83 3.20
C LYS A 275 4.14 14.11 4.52
N GLN A 276 3.88 12.80 4.59
CA GLN A 276 4.11 12.01 5.81
C GLN A 276 5.59 12.05 6.23
N LEU A 277 6.52 11.87 5.28
CA LEU A 277 7.96 11.93 5.56
C LEU A 277 8.40 13.29 6.10
N TRP A 278 7.90 14.39 5.53
CA TRP A 278 8.18 15.73 6.03
C TRP A 278 7.67 15.97 7.45
N LEU A 279 6.48 15.47 7.77
CA LEU A 279 5.92 15.56 9.13
C LEU A 279 6.71 14.72 10.13
N ILE A 280 7.12 13.50 9.77
CA ILE A 280 8.02 12.68 10.60
C ILE A 280 9.33 13.43 10.87
N LEU A 281 9.96 13.98 9.83
CA LEU A 281 11.20 14.74 9.96
C LEU A 281 11.03 15.96 10.86
N TYR A 282 9.94 16.71 10.67
CA TYR A 282 9.61 17.86 11.51
C TYR A 282 9.54 17.46 12.98
N THR A 283 8.81 16.39 13.29
CA THR A 283 8.64 15.93 14.67
C THR A 283 9.97 15.46 15.26
N LEU A 284 10.73 14.62 14.56
CA LEU A 284 12.00 14.09 15.08
C LEU A 284 13.09 15.15 15.23
N ILE A 285 13.12 16.17 14.37
CA ILE A 285 14.15 17.22 14.38
C ILE A 285 13.81 18.32 15.39
N LEU A 286 12.54 18.70 15.54
CA LEU A 286 12.14 19.87 16.34
C LEU A 286 11.62 19.53 17.72
N THR A 287 11.20 18.29 17.98
CA THR A 287 10.69 17.92 19.30
C THR A 287 11.83 17.88 20.31
N ARG A 288 11.65 18.60 21.43
CA ARG A 288 12.65 18.73 22.49
C ARG A 288 13.12 17.38 23.06
N SER A 289 12.20 16.45 23.28
CA SER A 289 12.54 15.10 23.79
C SER A 289 13.48 14.34 22.86
N CYS A 290 13.37 14.53 21.53
CA CYS A 290 14.30 13.97 20.56
C CYS A 290 15.63 14.74 20.53
N GLN A 291 15.58 16.07 20.52
CA GLN A 291 16.77 16.92 20.45
C GLN A 291 17.74 16.72 21.62
N GLU A 292 17.21 16.56 22.84
CA GLU A 292 18.02 16.34 24.04
C GLU A 292 18.79 15.01 23.99
N LYS A 293 18.27 14.03 23.24
CA LYS A 293 18.84 12.68 23.10
C LYS A 293 19.69 12.53 21.84
N TYR A 294 19.38 13.27 20.79
CA TYR A 294 20.05 13.17 19.51
C TYR A 294 21.38 13.92 19.53
N GLU A 295 22.48 13.18 19.69
CA GLU A 295 23.83 13.74 19.62
C GLU A 295 24.11 14.34 18.22
N MET A 296 24.22 15.66 18.12
CA MET A 296 24.50 16.31 16.85
C MET A 296 25.99 16.18 16.49
N THR A 297 26.33 15.33 15.53
CA THR A 297 27.68 15.23 14.93
C THR A 297 27.76 16.02 13.63
N ASN A 298 28.97 16.30 13.13
CA ASN A 298 29.14 16.95 11.81
C ASN A 298 28.48 16.15 10.68
N TYR A 299 28.58 14.81 10.72
CA TYR A 299 27.94 13.94 9.73
C TYR A 299 26.41 14.08 9.75
N ARG A 300 25.82 13.99 10.96
CA ARG A 300 24.37 14.11 11.17
C ARG A 300 23.85 15.50 10.79
N ARG A 301 24.56 16.56 11.17
CA ARG A 301 24.30 17.95 10.76
C ARG A 301 24.28 18.07 9.25
N ASN A 302 25.34 17.61 8.58
CA ASN A 302 25.46 17.73 7.13
C ASN A 302 24.35 16.94 6.41
N ASN A 303 23.91 15.81 6.98
CA ASN A 303 22.77 15.08 6.45
C ASN A 303 21.46 15.89 6.57
N ILE A 304 21.18 16.50 7.72
CA ILE A 304 20.01 17.39 7.90
C ILE A 304 20.06 18.58 6.93
N LEU A 305 21.25 19.18 6.73
CA LEU A 305 21.43 20.31 5.81
C LEU A 305 21.11 19.97 4.34
N LYS A 306 21.10 18.68 3.95
CA LYS A 306 20.64 18.27 2.60
C LYS A 306 19.16 18.59 2.37
N LEU A 307 18.34 18.71 3.41
CA LEU A 307 16.94 19.05 3.28
C LEU A 307 16.73 20.46 2.72
N ARG A 308 17.70 21.36 2.91
CA ARG A 308 17.65 22.77 2.48
C ARG A 308 17.30 22.95 1.01
N LYS A 309 17.86 22.13 0.11
CA LYS A 309 17.57 22.21 -1.34
C LYS A 309 16.13 21.80 -1.71
N TYR A 310 15.43 21.11 -0.81
CA TYR A 310 14.05 20.66 -1.03
C TYR A 310 13.01 21.56 -0.37
N MET A 311 13.45 22.54 0.42
CA MET A 311 12.59 23.52 1.09
C MET A 311 12.14 24.63 0.13
N ASN A 312 11.19 24.31 -0.75
CA ASN A 312 10.67 25.21 -1.77
C ASN A 312 9.32 25.84 -1.40
N GLU A 313 8.87 26.81 -2.18
CA GLU A 313 7.58 27.50 -1.97
C GLU A 313 6.37 26.54 -1.98
N PRO A 314 6.23 25.58 -2.93
CA PRO A 314 5.14 24.60 -2.90
C PRO A 314 5.08 23.77 -1.61
N LEU A 315 6.24 23.41 -1.04
CA LEU A 315 6.31 22.72 0.24
C LEU A 315 5.75 23.58 1.38
N HIS A 316 6.13 24.85 1.43
CA HIS A 316 5.67 25.76 2.48
C HIS A 316 4.18 26.10 2.38
N GLU A 317 3.63 26.16 1.16
CA GLU A 317 2.20 26.40 0.93
C GLU A 317 1.36 25.18 1.35
N GLN A 318 1.79 23.98 0.97
CA GLN A 318 1.06 22.75 1.26
C GLN A 318 1.28 22.24 2.69
N LEU A 319 2.44 22.53 3.29
CA LEU A 319 2.80 22.17 4.66
C LEU A 319 3.39 23.39 5.39
N PRO A 320 2.54 24.31 5.88
CA PRO A 320 2.99 25.52 6.59
C PRO A 320 3.99 25.28 7.74
N PRO A 321 3.88 24.20 8.55
CA PRO A 321 4.87 23.90 9.60
C PRO A 321 6.31 23.74 9.09
N MET A 322 6.52 23.43 7.81
CA MET A 322 7.86 23.29 7.23
C MET A 322 8.66 24.59 7.25
N LYS A 323 8.00 25.76 7.34
CA LYS A 323 8.69 27.04 7.52
C LYS A 323 9.52 27.06 8.80
N THR A 324 8.98 26.54 9.91
CA THR A 324 9.70 26.43 11.19
C THR A 324 10.90 25.51 11.08
N LEU A 325 10.74 24.36 10.43
CA LEU A 325 11.84 23.43 10.17
C LEU A 325 12.91 24.08 9.29
N HIS A 326 12.52 24.83 8.27
CA HIS A 326 13.44 25.56 7.40
C HIS A 326 14.22 26.62 8.19
N THR A 327 13.56 27.42 9.04
CA THR A 327 14.24 28.37 9.92
C THR A 327 15.27 27.68 10.82
N PHE A 328 14.92 26.54 11.43
CA PHE A 328 15.86 25.75 12.23
C PHE A 328 17.08 25.28 11.42
N ILE A 329 16.86 24.78 10.19
CA ILE A 329 17.92 24.33 9.29
C ILE A 329 18.84 25.49 8.87
N GLU A 330 18.29 26.69 8.59
CA GLU A 330 19.09 27.87 8.29
C GLU A 330 19.94 28.29 9.50
N HIS A 331 19.37 28.27 10.71
CA HIS A 331 20.14 28.52 11.93
C HIS A 331 21.27 27.50 12.11
N LEU A 332 21.01 26.21 11.84
CA LEU A 332 22.01 25.14 11.91
C LEU A 332 23.11 25.31 10.85
N TYR A 333 22.79 25.88 9.68
CA TYR A 333 23.76 26.19 8.64
C TYR A 333 24.69 27.34 9.04
N ILE A 334 24.11 28.42 9.58
CA ILE A 334 24.83 29.63 10.00
C ILE A 334 25.63 29.41 11.28
N SER A 335 25.14 28.56 12.18
CA SER A 335 25.82 28.26 13.44
C SER A 335 27.21 27.69 13.16
N LYS A 336 28.26 28.43 13.51
CA LYS A 336 29.67 28.00 13.46
C LYS A 336 30.03 27.03 14.58
N SER A 337 29.04 26.38 15.19
CA SER A 337 29.25 25.42 16.26
C SER A 337 30.08 24.25 15.74
N VAL A 338 31.21 23.98 16.41
CA VAL A 338 32.02 22.80 16.15
C VAL A 338 31.31 21.62 16.80
N PHE A 339 30.65 20.80 15.98
CA PHE A 339 30.10 19.54 16.43
C PHE A 339 31.20 18.47 16.47
N PRO A 340 31.08 17.45 17.32
CA PRO A 340 32.00 16.33 17.29
C PRO A 340 31.99 15.63 15.92
N GLU A 341 33.15 15.16 15.47
CA GLU A 341 33.27 14.40 14.21
C GLU A 341 32.61 13.02 14.34
N ASN A 342 32.82 12.37 15.48
CA ASN A 342 32.29 11.04 15.79
C ASN A 342 31.42 11.11 17.05
N LYS A 343 30.42 10.22 17.15
CA LYS A 343 29.70 10.03 18.41
C LYS A 343 30.68 9.62 19.50
N ASN A 344 30.50 10.15 20.70
CA ASN A 344 31.23 9.65 21.85
C ASN A 344 30.84 8.18 22.09
N SER A 345 31.84 7.30 22.22
CA SER A 345 31.62 5.89 22.52
C SER A 345 31.29 5.71 24.01
N TYR A 346 30.09 6.11 24.40
CA TYR A 346 29.55 5.70 25.70
C TYR A 346 29.14 4.23 25.65
N LEU A 347 29.17 3.57 26.80
CA LEU A 347 28.61 2.23 26.95
C LEU A 347 27.08 2.37 26.86
N ILE A 348 26.53 2.11 25.68
CA ILE A 348 25.10 2.17 25.42
C ILE A 348 24.53 0.80 25.77
N ILE A 349 23.72 0.76 26.83
CA ILE A 349 22.88 -0.41 27.14
C ILE A 349 21.65 -0.27 26.27
N ASP A 350 21.53 -1.13 25.26
CA ASP A 350 20.43 -1.11 24.31
C ASP A 350 19.34 -2.11 24.71
N VAL A 351 18.08 -1.72 24.55
CA VAL A 351 16.94 -2.62 24.79
C VAL A 351 16.69 -3.44 23.54
N VAL A 352 16.72 -4.76 23.70
CA VAL A 352 16.58 -5.71 22.59
C VAL A 352 15.09 -5.86 22.23
N PRO A 353 14.73 -5.83 20.93
CA PRO A 353 13.39 -6.21 20.50
C PRO A 353 13.25 -7.74 20.61
N GLU A 354 12.85 -8.23 21.79
CA GLU A 354 12.81 -9.65 22.13
C GLU A 354 11.98 -10.49 21.16
N ILE A 355 10.74 -10.08 20.86
CA ILE A 355 9.84 -10.79 19.93
C ILE A 355 10.43 -10.79 18.51
N PHE A 356 11.02 -9.67 18.09
CA PHE A 356 11.62 -9.56 16.77
C PHE A 356 12.82 -10.51 16.60
N GLU A 357 13.72 -10.55 17.58
CA GLU A 357 14.90 -11.44 17.54
C GLU A 357 14.52 -12.90 17.78
N GLU A 358 13.51 -13.19 18.61
CA GLU A 358 12.94 -14.52 18.80
C GLU A 358 12.45 -15.10 17.45
N ILE A 359 11.57 -14.38 16.76
CA ILE A 359 10.99 -14.81 15.48
C ILE A 359 12.09 -14.92 14.41
N LYS A 360 12.99 -13.94 14.34
CA LYS A 360 14.14 -13.99 13.43
C LYS A 360 14.99 -15.24 13.64
N ALA A 361 15.29 -15.59 14.89
CA ALA A 361 16.06 -16.78 15.22
C ALA A 361 15.32 -18.07 14.82
N ASP A 362 14.00 -18.15 15.08
CA ASP A 362 13.19 -19.30 14.70
C ASP A 362 13.11 -19.48 13.17
N VAL A 363 12.86 -18.40 12.43
CA VAL A 363 12.81 -18.42 10.97
C VAL A 363 14.15 -18.84 10.37
N LEU A 364 15.26 -18.31 10.89
CA LEU A 364 16.60 -18.68 10.42
C LEU A 364 16.94 -20.15 10.73
N LYS A 365 16.54 -20.65 11.90
CA LYS A 365 16.69 -22.06 12.27
C LYS A 365 15.90 -22.98 11.34
N ASN A 366 14.71 -22.56 10.93
CA ASN A 366 13.80 -23.34 10.07
C ASN A 366 13.94 -23.04 8.57
N LYS A 367 14.92 -22.21 8.15
CA LYS A 367 15.09 -21.71 6.77
C LYS A 367 14.89 -22.75 5.67
N ARG A 368 15.53 -23.93 5.77
CA ARG A 368 15.42 -24.99 4.74
C ARG A 368 14.04 -25.61 4.66
N ARG A 369 13.36 -25.77 5.79
CA ARG A 369 12.00 -26.31 5.86
C ARG A 369 11.02 -25.30 5.29
N LEU A 370 11.19 -24.01 5.62
CA LEU A 370 10.41 -22.92 5.05
C LEU A 370 10.60 -22.84 3.53
N ALA A 371 11.83 -22.86 3.03
CA ALA A 371 12.12 -22.90 1.59
C ALA A 371 11.35 -24.03 0.87
N SER A 372 11.40 -25.24 1.44
CA SER A 372 10.65 -26.39 0.95
C SER A 372 9.14 -26.13 0.97
N LEU A 373 8.58 -25.69 2.10
CA LEU A 373 7.16 -25.40 2.24
C LEU A 373 6.69 -24.36 1.22
N LEU A 374 7.44 -23.27 1.09
CA LEU A 374 7.17 -22.16 0.17
C LEU A 374 7.21 -22.58 -1.30
N SER A 375 8.07 -23.54 -1.65
CA SER A 375 8.17 -24.07 -3.01
C SER A 375 7.09 -25.09 -3.36
N SER A 376 6.42 -25.68 -2.35
CA SER A 376 5.42 -26.73 -2.51
C SER A 376 4.04 -26.31 -1.98
N VAL A 377 3.75 -25.01 -1.88
CA VAL A 377 2.46 -24.53 -1.35
C VAL A 377 1.35 -24.94 -2.29
N THR A 378 0.40 -25.73 -1.79
CA THR A 378 -0.84 -26.08 -2.49
C THR A 378 -2.02 -25.56 -1.68
N ILE A 379 -2.80 -24.66 -2.27
CA ILE A 379 -4.00 -24.10 -1.65
C ILE A 379 -5.20 -24.91 -2.14
N GLU A 380 -6.02 -25.43 -1.23
CA GLU A 380 -7.26 -26.12 -1.58
C GLU A 380 -8.16 -25.19 -2.40
N ARG A 381 -8.76 -25.71 -3.49
CA ARG A 381 -9.54 -24.90 -4.42
C ARG A 381 -10.70 -24.17 -3.74
N ASP A 382 -11.37 -24.83 -2.81
CA ASP A 382 -12.52 -24.26 -2.10
C ASP A 382 -12.08 -23.12 -1.16
N LEU A 383 -10.91 -23.26 -0.53
CA LEU A 383 -10.31 -22.21 0.29
C LEU A 383 -9.88 -21.01 -0.55
N LEU A 384 -9.26 -21.26 -1.70
CA LEU A 384 -8.88 -20.21 -2.64
C LEU A 384 -10.10 -19.46 -3.17
N GLY A 385 -11.19 -20.18 -3.50
CA GLY A 385 -12.46 -19.58 -3.89
C GLY A 385 -13.02 -18.65 -2.80
N SER A 386 -13.04 -19.12 -1.55
CA SER A 386 -13.49 -18.30 -0.41
C SER A 386 -12.67 -17.04 -0.20
N ILE A 387 -11.34 -17.11 -0.36
CA ILE A 387 -10.46 -15.92 -0.25
C ILE A 387 -10.69 -14.98 -1.43
N SER A 388 -10.85 -15.52 -2.64
CA SER A 388 -11.14 -14.73 -3.84
C SER A 388 -12.46 -13.96 -3.71
N ASP A 389 -13.52 -14.60 -3.22
CA ASP A 389 -14.82 -13.95 -3.00
C ASP A 389 -14.74 -12.82 -1.96
N MET A 390 -13.91 -13.03 -0.92
CA MET A 390 -13.63 -12.01 0.09
C MET A 390 -12.88 -10.82 -0.51
N TYR A 391 -11.83 -11.05 -1.30
CA TYR A 391 -11.10 -9.97 -1.97
C TYR A 391 -11.97 -9.21 -2.98
N LEU A 392 -12.83 -9.91 -3.72
CA LEU A 392 -13.79 -9.28 -4.62
C LEU A 392 -14.74 -8.36 -3.84
N SER A 393 -15.23 -8.80 -2.68
CA SER A 393 -16.07 -7.98 -1.80
C SER A 393 -15.34 -6.72 -1.29
N VAL A 394 -14.04 -6.80 -1.02
CA VAL A 394 -13.21 -5.63 -0.65
C VAL A 394 -13.12 -4.66 -1.83
N TYR A 395 -12.78 -5.18 -3.01
CA TYR A 395 -12.62 -4.38 -4.21
C TYR A 395 -13.91 -3.66 -4.61
N GLU A 396 -15.05 -4.35 -4.55
CA GLU A 396 -16.37 -3.75 -4.81
C GLU A 396 -16.70 -2.63 -3.82
N PHE A 397 -16.30 -2.78 -2.56
CA PHE A 397 -16.46 -1.74 -1.55
C PHE A 397 -15.62 -0.49 -1.85
N ASP A 398 -14.34 -0.67 -2.19
CA ASP A 398 -13.44 0.45 -2.51
C ASP A 398 -13.95 1.27 -3.72
N GLN A 399 -14.50 0.59 -4.74
CA GLN A 399 -15.13 1.24 -5.89
C GLN A 399 -16.38 2.05 -5.54
N GLN A 400 -17.15 1.61 -4.55
CA GLN A 400 -18.33 2.34 -4.07
C GLN A 400 -17.94 3.57 -3.25
N ALA A 401 -16.90 3.44 -2.40
CA ALA A 401 -16.37 4.56 -1.62
C ALA A 401 -15.73 5.65 -2.50
N GLY A 402 -15.09 5.27 -3.63
CA GLY A 402 -14.51 6.21 -4.60
C GLY A 402 -15.53 7.03 -5.41
N LYS A 403 -16.80 6.65 -5.44
CA LYS A 403 -17.89 7.42 -6.06
C LYS A 403 -18.58 8.28 -4.99
N GLY A 404 -17.96 9.41 -4.65
CA GLY A 404 -18.62 10.42 -3.81
C GLY A 404 -20.00 10.84 -4.37
N PRO A 405 -20.90 11.37 -3.51
CA PRO A 405 -22.29 11.63 -3.90
C PRO A 405 -22.33 12.60 -5.06
N LYS A 406 -23.01 12.21 -6.16
CA LYS A 406 -23.38 13.14 -7.23
C LYS A 406 -24.09 14.31 -6.57
N LYS A 407 -23.48 15.50 -6.61
CA LYS A 407 -24.17 16.75 -6.33
C LYS A 407 -25.31 16.86 -7.35
N ASP A 408 -26.51 16.45 -6.92
CA ASP A 408 -27.74 16.88 -7.55
C ASP A 408 -27.71 18.40 -7.60
N LYS A 409 -27.56 18.94 -8.81
CA LYS A 409 -27.87 20.34 -9.08
C LYS A 409 -29.40 20.48 -9.08
N GLY A 410 -30.00 20.32 -7.91
CA GLY A 410 -31.35 20.82 -7.63
C GLY A 410 -31.25 22.34 -7.49
N GLY A 411 -31.58 23.07 -8.55
CA GLY A 411 -31.79 24.51 -8.49
C GLY A 411 -32.96 24.84 -7.54
N PRO A 412 -32.95 26.02 -6.89
CA PRO A 412 -33.89 26.31 -5.82
C PRO A 412 -35.30 26.57 -6.36
N HIS A 413 -36.28 25.84 -5.83
CA HIS A 413 -37.68 26.20 -5.87
C HIS A 413 -37.89 27.50 -5.07
N SER A 414 -38.37 28.55 -5.73
CA SER A 414 -39.12 29.63 -5.09
C SER A 414 -40.52 29.68 -5.71
N SER A 415 -41.51 29.71 -4.83
CA SER A 415 -42.95 29.82 -5.06
C SER A 415 -43.34 31.12 -5.76
N ASP A 416 -44.29 31.07 -6.69
CA ASP A 416 -45.63 31.68 -6.55
C ASP A 416 -46.38 31.84 -7.90
N GLU A 417 -47.62 31.34 -7.87
CA GLU A 417 -48.86 31.85 -8.48
C GLU A 417 -49.05 32.13 -10.00
N LYS A 418 -50.14 31.50 -10.50
CA LYS A 418 -51.22 32.00 -11.39
C LYS A 418 -51.02 32.08 -12.92
N GLY A 419 -51.66 31.13 -13.62
CA GLY A 419 -52.91 31.36 -14.38
C GLY A 419 -52.88 31.93 -15.81
N ALA A 420 -53.55 31.20 -16.73
CA ALA A 420 -54.23 31.60 -17.98
C ALA A 420 -53.49 31.49 -19.35
N ASP A 421 -53.77 30.40 -20.08
CA ASP A 421 -54.44 30.22 -21.40
C ASP A 421 -54.23 31.25 -22.58
N PRO A 422 -54.59 30.93 -23.85
CA PRO A 422 -53.86 30.17 -24.87
C PRO A 422 -53.70 30.93 -26.23
N LYS A 423 -53.21 30.21 -27.28
CA LYS A 423 -53.12 30.51 -28.75
C LYS A 423 -51.75 31.02 -29.21
N ARG A 424 -51.22 30.75 -30.42
CA ARG A 424 -51.53 29.92 -31.62
C ARG A 424 -50.38 30.21 -32.59
N GLY A 425 -49.89 29.24 -33.36
CA GLY A 425 -48.98 29.52 -34.47
C GLY A 425 -48.34 28.27 -35.04
N GLU A 426 -48.96 27.71 -36.08
CA GLU A 426 -48.48 26.61 -36.92
C GLU A 426 -47.18 26.96 -37.66
N ALA A 427 -46.27 25.99 -37.79
CA ALA A 427 -45.67 25.54 -39.06
C ALA A 427 -44.54 24.52 -38.82
N THR A 428 -44.83 23.24 -39.07
CA THR A 428 -43.82 22.25 -39.54
C THR A 428 -43.56 22.53 -41.03
N PRO A 429 -42.32 22.38 -41.54
CA PRO A 429 -41.77 21.04 -41.84
C PRO A 429 -40.25 21.00 -41.49
N GLU A 430 -39.52 19.90 -41.31
CA GLU A 430 -39.47 18.58 -41.91
C GLU A 430 -38.83 17.63 -40.88
N ASP A 431 -39.29 16.37 -40.87
CA ASP A 431 -38.77 15.30 -40.03
C ASP A 431 -37.31 14.95 -40.42
N GLU A 432 -36.33 15.39 -39.64
CA GLU A 432 -35.09 14.64 -39.44
C GLU A 432 -35.25 13.85 -38.14
N ALA A 433 -35.68 12.59 -38.25
CA ALA A 433 -35.60 11.67 -37.15
C ALA A 433 -34.12 11.49 -36.78
N GLU A 434 -33.67 12.14 -35.70
CA GLU A 434 -32.43 11.79 -35.03
C GLU A 434 -32.52 10.32 -34.63
N GLU A 435 -31.93 9.44 -35.46
CA GLU A 435 -31.72 8.03 -35.12
C GLU A 435 -30.78 8.00 -33.91
N SER A 436 -31.37 7.99 -32.72
CA SER A 436 -30.68 7.76 -31.46
C SER A 436 -30.29 6.29 -31.38
N PHE A 437 -29.02 6.01 -31.62
CA PHE A 437 -28.49 4.67 -31.46
C PHE A 437 -28.32 4.35 -29.97
N LEU A 438 -28.60 3.12 -29.57
CA LEU A 438 -28.43 2.65 -28.20
C LEU A 438 -27.10 1.94 -28.04
N CYS A 439 -26.49 2.10 -26.87
CA CYS A 439 -25.21 1.51 -26.53
C CYS A 439 -25.34 -0.02 -26.43
N ASP A 440 -24.50 -0.75 -27.15
CA ASP A 440 -24.57 -2.22 -27.17
C ASP A 440 -24.29 -2.85 -25.82
N SER A 441 -23.50 -2.19 -24.96
CA SER A 441 -23.15 -2.67 -23.61
C SER A 441 -24.18 -2.32 -22.53
N CYS A 442 -24.61 -1.06 -22.42
CA CYS A 442 -25.46 -0.60 -21.31
C CYS A 442 -26.87 -0.12 -21.70
N LYS A 443 -27.18 -0.11 -23.01
CA LYS A 443 -28.47 0.31 -23.58
C LYS A 443 -28.88 1.78 -23.38
N GLU A 444 -27.97 2.62 -22.91
CA GLU A 444 -28.13 4.09 -22.90
C GLU A 444 -27.85 4.71 -24.28
N ILE A 445 -28.20 5.98 -24.50
CA ILE A 445 -27.96 6.67 -25.78
C ILE A 445 -26.46 6.66 -26.12
N ALA A 446 -26.13 6.25 -27.34
CA ALA A 446 -24.77 6.12 -27.83
C ALA A 446 -24.34 7.32 -28.68
N GLU A 447 -23.18 7.88 -28.37
CA GLU A 447 -22.56 8.97 -29.12
C GLU A 447 -21.35 8.50 -29.94
N LEU A 448 -20.86 7.28 -29.68
CA LEU A 448 -19.67 6.71 -30.29
C LEU A 448 -20.05 5.51 -31.15
N GLN A 449 -19.45 5.38 -32.33
CA GLN A 449 -19.63 4.24 -33.23
C GLN A 449 -18.28 3.52 -33.39
N CYS A 450 -18.32 2.19 -33.46
CA CYS A 450 -17.12 1.40 -33.76
C CYS A 450 -16.56 1.80 -35.13
N SER A 451 -15.35 2.35 -35.16
CA SER A 451 -14.72 2.88 -36.38
C SER A 451 -14.40 1.81 -37.42
N GLN A 452 -14.30 0.55 -36.99
CA GLN A 452 -13.94 -0.58 -37.85
C GLN A 452 -15.16 -1.17 -38.54
N CYS A 453 -16.17 -1.63 -37.78
CA CYS A 453 -17.34 -2.30 -38.37
C CYS A 453 -18.53 -1.37 -38.64
N LYS A 454 -18.54 -0.16 -38.05
CA LYS A 454 -19.65 0.82 -38.12
C LYS A 454 -21.04 0.27 -37.74
N ARG A 455 -21.10 -0.86 -37.06
CA ARG A 455 -22.37 -1.55 -36.71
C ARG A 455 -22.67 -1.55 -35.23
N ALA A 456 -21.67 -1.32 -34.38
CA ALA A 456 -21.85 -1.24 -32.93
C ALA A 456 -21.70 0.21 -32.46
N TYR A 457 -22.53 0.57 -31.47
CA TYR A 457 -22.61 1.91 -30.91
C TYR A 457 -22.41 1.86 -29.39
N TYR A 458 -21.73 2.86 -28.84
CA TYR A 458 -21.38 2.95 -27.42
C TYR A 458 -21.57 4.35 -26.87
N CYS A 459 -21.98 4.45 -25.60
CA CYS A 459 -22.05 5.74 -24.90
C CYS A 459 -20.68 6.20 -24.38
N SER A 460 -19.72 5.28 -24.18
CA SER A 460 -18.37 5.60 -23.73
C SER A 460 -17.35 4.53 -24.18
N LYS A 461 -16.06 4.89 -24.17
CA LYS A 461 -14.96 3.93 -24.44
C LYS A 461 -14.94 2.77 -23.45
N GLU A 462 -15.37 2.98 -22.21
CA GLU A 462 -15.47 1.93 -21.19
C GLU A 462 -16.51 0.88 -21.55
N CYS A 463 -17.67 1.30 -22.07
CA CYS A 463 -18.71 0.39 -22.57
C CYS A 463 -18.24 -0.38 -23.81
N GLN A 464 -17.48 0.26 -24.69
CA GLN A 464 -16.84 -0.42 -25.82
C GLN A 464 -15.84 -1.49 -25.35
N MET A 465 -15.03 -1.20 -24.33
CA MET A 465 -14.06 -2.17 -23.78
C MET A 465 -14.74 -3.36 -23.09
N LYS A 466 -15.85 -3.13 -22.39
CA LYS A 466 -16.64 -4.21 -21.78
C LYS A 466 -17.26 -5.12 -22.83
N ASP A 467 -17.81 -4.55 -23.90
CA ASP A 467 -18.43 -5.33 -24.98
C ASP A 467 -17.39 -5.97 -25.92
N TRP A 468 -16.14 -5.47 -25.95
CA TRP A 468 -15.09 -5.92 -26.86
C TRP A 468 -14.86 -7.44 -26.85
N PHE A 469 -14.98 -8.09 -25.68
CA PHE A 469 -14.81 -9.55 -25.58
C PHE A 469 -15.81 -10.34 -26.43
N HIS A 470 -17.03 -9.81 -26.62
CA HIS A 470 -18.08 -10.39 -27.45
C HIS A 470 -18.08 -9.77 -28.86
N HIS A 471 -17.94 -8.45 -28.95
CA HIS A 471 -17.96 -7.71 -30.20
C HIS A 471 -16.81 -8.08 -31.14
N ARG A 472 -15.61 -8.41 -30.63
CA ARG A 472 -14.42 -8.71 -31.44
C ARG A 472 -14.63 -9.84 -32.44
N GLU A 473 -15.43 -10.85 -32.10
CA GLU A 473 -15.70 -12.00 -32.96
C GLU A 473 -16.54 -11.61 -34.18
N VAL A 474 -17.38 -10.59 -34.03
CA VAL A 474 -18.29 -10.10 -35.07
C VAL A 474 -17.69 -8.91 -35.83
N CYS A 475 -16.79 -8.16 -35.20
CA CYS A 475 -16.13 -6.99 -35.76
C CYS A 475 -15.21 -7.34 -36.94
N SER A 476 -14.64 -8.54 -36.98
CA SER A 476 -13.74 -9.00 -38.04
C SER A 476 -14.42 -9.44 -39.35
N TYR A 477 -15.75 -9.66 -39.34
CA TYR A 477 -16.49 -10.13 -40.51
C TYR A 477 -17.11 -9.01 -41.36
N ALA A 478 -16.89 -7.75 -40.99
CA ALA A 478 -17.39 -6.58 -41.71
C ALA A 478 -16.20 -5.71 -42.16
N ALA A 479 -15.60 -6.08 -43.29
CA ALA A 479 -14.76 -5.22 -44.11
C ALA A 479 -15.49 -4.92 -45.42
#